data_AF-A0AA37WKV7-F1
#
_entry.id   AF-A0AA37WKV7-F1
#
_cell.length_a   1.000
_cell.length_b   1.000
_cell.length_c   1.000
_cell.angle_alpha   90.00
_cell.angle_beta   90.00
_cell.angle_gamma   90.00
#
_symmetry.space_group_name_H-M   'P 1'
#
loop_
_entity.id
_entity.type
_entity.pdbx_description
1 polymer ?
#
loop_
_entity_poly.entity_id
_entity_poly.type
_entity_poly.pdbx_seq_one_letter_code
_entity_poly.pdbx_strand_id
1 'polypeptide(L)'
;MEKLQRKELEQIIGIYSPWTINDIQLDEEKERVNIAISQATEKPLLSFITKSSLQENQNVKRCEWQHIRFGRYTIFINTPMPDDASVLESASAPSFLGRVNKTYTHQLESLVAMAQAKSLDADATARLCQINVETVSKILEDLSASGEVARVALPSESDPIWRRIVLDQVHVKTKSLPLKLLLSKLKLRAMSGTDAQDVQQAVLELRSFFVQNAQRLKQECALLTGAQKAASSTKATAAPSRKLVLPGTQNKIWQHIIAGRLVVPSDNLPLRLMLSKLRPRFEVGSTEIRQSVVSEIRQFFYKNARSLKRELIFINQVLSRETISAISPGGELSLPDADHGIWSRILREEGFLPGNQMAYKLLLSQLRTRVFSSNDLNTERSAAQKLRSFFLQNQRLMHDELRFVLERASNQ
;
A
#
# COMPACT_ATOMS: atom_id res chain seq x y z
N MET A 1 32.38 27.59 15.91
CA MET A 1 31.53 26.93 14.90
C MET A 1 31.25 27.92 13.78
N GLU A 2 31.94 27.75 12.65
CA GLU A 2 31.88 28.63 11.48
C GLU A 2 30.47 28.67 10.86
N LYS A 3 30.11 29.77 10.19
CA LYS A 3 28.79 29.92 9.53
C LYS A 3 28.48 28.80 8.53
N LEU A 4 29.50 28.21 7.92
CA LEU A 4 29.37 27.10 6.98
C LEU A 4 28.85 25.83 7.68
N GLN A 5 29.45 25.48 8.82
CA GLN A 5 29.05 24.34 9.66
C GLN A 5 27.62 24.48 10.19
N ARG A 6 27.16 25.71 10.46
CA ARG A 6 25.77 25.96 10.89
C ARG A 6 24.76 25.68 9.79
N LYS A 7 25.04 26.11 8.55
CA LYS A 7 24.15 25.85 7.40
C LYS A 7 24.08 24.37 7.06
N GLU A 8 25.20 23.66 7.17
CA GLU A 8 25.22 22.20 7.00
C GLU A 8 24.38 21.51 8.07
N LEU A 9 24.49 21.96 9.33
CA LEU A 9 23.68 21.43 10.43
C LEU A 9 22.18 21.73 10.24
N GLU A 10 21.83 22.94 9.79
CA GLU A 10 20.44 23.30 9.42
C GLU A 10 19.89 22.31 8.39
N GLN A 11 20.66 22.00 7.34
CA GLN A 11 20.25 21.04 6.32
C GLN A 11 20.11 19.61 6.86
N ILE A 12 21.04 19.16 7.70
CA ILE A 12 21.04 17.80 8.28
C ILE A 12 19.82 17.61 9.18
N ILE A 13 19.51 18.60 10.01
CA ILE A 13 18.40 18.55 10.97
C ILE A 13 17.06 18.84 10.26
N GLY A 14 17.12 19.49 9.10
CA GLY A 14 15.93 19.87 8.34
C GLY A 14 15.31 21.18 8.83
N ILE A 15 16.12 22.07 9.42
CA ILE A 15 15.73 23.45 9.72
C ILE A 15 15.81 24.26 8.43
N TYR A 16 14.77 25.03 8.14
CA TYR A 16 14.68 25.82 6.91
C TYR A 16 14.11 27.22 7.20
N SER A 17 14.39 28.14 6.26
CA SER A 17 13.92 29.53 6.29
C SER A 17 12.40 29.61 6.55
N PRO A 18 11.92 30.53 7.41
CA PRO A 18 12.62 31.68 7.98
C PRO A 18 13.40 31.40 9.28
N TRP A 19 13.52 30.14 9.70
CA TRP A 19 14.20 29.78 10.95
C TRP A 19 15.69 29.58 10.74
N THR A 20 16.49 30.04 11.70
CA THR A 20 17.95 29.89 11.69
C THR A 20 18.47 29.45 13.06
N ILE A 21 19.60 28.72 13.06
CA ILE A 21 20.28 28.30 14.28
C ILE A 21 21.09 29.48 14.86
N ASN A 22 20.73 29.90 16.06
CA ASN A 22 21.41 30.96 16.79
C ASN A 22 22.60 30.41 17.57
N ASP A 23 22.36 29.34 18.34
CA ASP A 23 23.32 28.75 19.26
C ASP A 23 23.21 27.23 19.29
N ILE A 24 24.34 26.56 19.56
CA ILE A 24 24.44 25.10 19.65
C ILE A 24 25.28 24.79 20.89
N GLN A 25 24.67 24.08 21.84
CA GLN A 25 25.34 23.63 23.06
C GLN A 25 25.42 22.12 23.05
N LEU A 26 26.64 21.60 23.11
CA LEU A 26 26.94 20.18 23.18
C LEU A 26 27.28 19.81 24.62
N ASP A 27 26.51 18.90 25.20
CA ASP A 27 26.78 18.24 26.47
C ASP A 27 27.23 16.80 26.17
N GLU A 28 28.53 16.57 26.24
CA GLU A 28 29.13 15.27 25.90
C GLU A 28 28.81 14.19 26.94
N GLU A 29 28.71 14.55 28.21
CA GLU A 29 28.43 13.59 29.29
C GLU A 29 27.01 13.03 29.20
N LYS A 30 26.05 13.89 28.86
CA LYS A 30 24.63 13.49 28.72
C LYS A 30 24.25 13.08 27.31
N GLU A 31 25.21 13.04 26.39
CA GLU A 31 24.99 12.83 24.96
C GLU A 31 23.85 13.72 24.42
N ARG A 32 23.85 15.01 24.78
CA ARG A 32 22.76 15.95 24.50
C ARG A 32 23.25 17.13 23.68
N VAL A 33 22.50 17.48 22.63
CA VAL A 33 22.74 18.68 21.81
C VAL A 33 21.53 19.59 21.93
N ASN A 34 21.71 20.78 22.50
CA ASN A 34 20.68 21.81 22.55
C ASN A 34 20.89 22.80 21.40
N ILE A 35 19.87 23.01 20.59
CA ILE A 35 19.92 23.89 19.42
C ILE A 35 18.91 25.01 19.64
N ALA A 36 19.41 26.23 19.81
CA ALA A 36 18.57 27.40 19.92
C ALA A 36 18.26 27.95 18.54
N ILE A 37 16.98 28.06 18.19
CA ILE A 37 16.50 28.61 16.92
C ILE A 37 15.63 29.85 17.14
N SER A 38 15.67 30.79 16.20
CA SER A 38 14.70 31.86 16.09
C SER A 38 14.34 32.13 14.64
N GLN A 39 13.21 32.80 14.44
CA GLN A 39 12.84 33.33 13.15
C GLN A 39 13.76 34.51 12.81
N ALA A 40 14.31 34.53 11.59
CA ALA A 40 15.02 35.67 11.07
C ALA A 40 14.02 36.81 10.86
N THR A 41 13.96 37.74 11.80
CA THR A 41 13.24 39.00 11.61
C THR A 41 13.99 39.78 10.53
N GLU A 42 13.30 40.21 9.47
CA GLU A 42 13.83 41.16 8.51
C GLU A 42 14.39 42.34 9.29
N LYS A 43 15.71 42.54 9.22
CA LYS A 43 16.33 43.67 9.91
C LYS A 43 15.71 44.93 9.30
N PRO A 44 15.02 45.77 10.08
CA PRO A 44 14.53 47.03 9.54
C PRO A 44 15.76 47.80 9.03
N LEU A 45 15.72 48.18 7.75
CA LEU A 45 16.79 48.85 7.01
C LEU A 45 17.20 50.22 7.60
N LEU A 46 16.57 50.64 8.70
CA LEU A 46 16.84 51.86 9.46
C LEU A 46 16.97 51.57 10.96
N SER A 47 17.97 50.79 11.36
CA SER A 47 18.40 50.68 12.76
C SER A 47 19.72 51.40 12.98
N PHE A 48 19.73 52.71 12.70
CA PHE A 48 20.64 53.62 13.39
C PHE A 48 19.91 54.06 14.66
N ILE A 49 20.55 53.84 15.82
CA ILE A 49 20.05 54.14 17.16
C ILE A 49 19.11 53.06 17.74
N THR A 50 19.70 52.05 18.37
CA THR A 50 19.48 51.72 19.78
C THR A 50 20.55 50.73 20.23
N LYS A 51 21.59 51.25 20.88
CA LYS A 51 22.36 50.46 21.83
C LYS A 51 21.50 50.34 23.08
N SER A 52 20.79 49.23 23.24
CA SER A 52 20.24 48.84 24.54
C SER A 52 20.32 47.32 24.69
N SER A 53 21.28 46.90 25.53
CA SER A 53 21.32 45.67 26.35
C SER A 53 21.07 44.32 25.61
N LEU A 54 22.01 43.37 25.50
CA LEU A 54 22.90 42.83 26.54
C LEU A 54 22.33 42.95 27.96
N GLN A 55 21.05 42.59 28.10
CA GLN A 55 20.52 42.07 29.34
C GLN A 55 19.79 40.78 29.00
N GLU A 56 20.34 39.72 29.55
CA GLU A 56 19.78 38.42 29.83
C GLU A 56 18.32 38.60 30.34
N ASN A 57 17.34 38.63 29.43
CA ASN A 57 15.93 38.53 29.82
C ASN A 57 15.66 37.10 30.27
N GLN A 58 15.91 36.84 31.56
CA GLN A 58 15.70 35.58 32.26
C GLN A 58 14.21 35.16 32.38
N ASN A 59 13.27 35.86 31.73
CA ASN A 59 11.82 35.58 31.78
C ASN A 59 11.15 35.31 30.43
N VAL A 60 11.92 35.09 29.35
CA VAL A 60 11.32 34.56 28.11
C VAL A 60 11.07 33.06 28.33
N LYS A 61 9.80 32.65 28.46
CA LYS A 61 9.43 31.23 28.47
C LYS A 61 9.99 30.59 27.20
N ARG A 62 10.89 29.62 27.36
CA ARG A 62 11.46 28.86 26.25
C ARG A 62 10.68 27.57 26.09
N CYS A 63 10.32 27.25 24.85
CA CYS A 63 9.84 25.92 24.53
C CYS A 63 11.04 25.03 24.21
N GLU A 64 11.02 23.81 24.74
CA GLU A 64 12.04 22.81 24.52
C GLU A 64 11.38 21.52 24.05
N TRP A 65 11.85 21.00 22.92
CA TRP A 65 11.32 19.78 22.33
C TRP A 65 12.43 18.80 21.98
N GLN A 66 12.24 17.54 22.35
CA GLN A 66 13.06 16.45 21.88
C GLN A 66 12.83 16.22 20.39
N HIS A 67 13.92 16.20 19.63
CA HIS A 67 13.96 15.96 18.19
C HIS A 67 14.57 14.59 17.87
N ILE A 68 14.79 14.29 16.58
CA ILE A 68 15.46 13.06 16.16
C ILE A 68 16.92 13.01 16.66
N ARG A 69 17.43 11.81 16.94
CA ARG A 69 18.85 11.63 17.29
C ARG A 69 19.75 11.79 16.06
N PHE A 70 20.95 12.27 16.30
CA PHE A 70 22.01 12.34 15.31
C PHE A 70 23.28 11.66 15.86
N GLY A 71 23.66 10.53 15.25
CA GLY A 71 24.71 9.67 15.79
C GLY A 71 24.35 9.20 17.20
N ARG A 72 25.23 9.47 18.17
CA ARG A 72 24.97 9.18 19.59
C ARG A 72 24.19 10.26 20.32
N TYR A 73 24.00 11.44 19.75
CA TYR A 73 23.45 12.58 20.48
C TYR A 73 21.93 12.70 20.33
N THR A 74 21.26 13.04 21.43
CA THR A 74 19.84 13.45 21.43
C THR A 74 19.75 14.94 21.22
N ILE A 75 19.04 15.34 20.16
CA ILE A 75 18.85 16.75 19.81
C ILE A 75 17.63 17.29 20.53
N PHE A 76 17.78 18.45 21.16
CA PHE A 76 16.70 19.26 21.72
C PHE A 76 16.65 20.60 21.00
N ILE A 77 15.47 20.96 20.50
CA ILE A 77 15.24 22.22 19.80
C ILE A 77 14.58 23.18 20.76
N ASN A 78 15.25 24.32 20.96
CA ASN A 78 14.86 25.35 21.89
C ASN A 78 14.52 26.63 21.14
N THR A 79 13.37 27.20 21.43
CA THR A 79 12.96 28.46 20.83
C THR A 79 12.33 29.38 21.88
N PRO A 80 12.58 30.70 21.83
CA PRO A 80 11.76 31.63 22.60
C PRO A 80 10.29 31.44 22.17
N MET A 81 9.37 31.43 23.13
CA MET A 81 7.94 31.34 22.82
C MET A 81 7.58 32.45 21.81
N PRO A 82 7.07 32.11 20.61
CA PRO A 82 6.62 33.12 19.66
C PRO A 82 5.41 33.86 20.24
N ASP A 83 5.29 35.16 19.94
CA ASP A 83 4.20 36.01 20.43
C ASP A 83 2.82 35.49 20.01
N ASP A 84 2.75 34.79 18.86
CA ASP A 84 1.57 34.07 18.40
C ASP A 84 1.76 32.56 18.54
N ALA A 85 1.20 32.00 19.63
CA ALA A 85 1.19 30.56 19.90
C ALA A 85 0.48 29.74 18.79
N SER A 86 -0.37 30.38 17.98
CA SER A 86 -1.09 29.74 16.88
C SER A 86 -0.16 29.19 15.80
N VAL A 87 1.05 29.76 15.67
CA VAL A 87 2.08 29.29 14.72
C VAL A 87 2.56 27.87 15.09
N LEU A 88 2.63 27.56 16.39
CA LEU A 88 3.06 26.25 16.90
C LEU A 88 1.95 25.19 16.86
N GLU A 89 0.68 25.62 16.89
CA GLU A 89 -0.49 24.72 16.85
C GLU A 89 -1.05 24.53 15.43
N SER A 90 -0.55 25.29 14.44
CA SER A 90 -1.00 25.20 13.06
C SER A 90 -0.67 23.84 12.43
N ALA A 91 -1.59 23.31 11.62
CA ALA A 91 -1.36 22.10 10.83
C ALA A 91 -0.23 22.26 9.79
N SER A 92 0.17 23.49 9.48
CA SER A 92 1.31 23.82 8.61
C SER A 92 2.56 24.23 9.41
N ALA A 93 2.60 23.95 10.73
CA ALA A 93 3.77 24.22 11.53
C ALA A 93 4.99 23.44 10.99
N PRO A 94 6.18 24.05 11.02
CA PRO A 94 7.41 23.37 10.64
C PRO A 94 7.61 22.06 11.40
N SER A 95 8.04 21.03 10.67
CA SER A 95 8.22 19.69 11.25
C SER A 95 9.26 19.62 12.38
N PHE A 96 10.24 20.53 12.41
CA PHE A 96 11.23 20.63 13.49
C PHE A 96 10.72 21.34 14.76
N LEU A 97 9.53 21.94 14.74
CA LEU A 97 8.89 22.51 15.93
C LEU A 97 7.97 21.48 16.60
N GLY A 98 7.65 21.71 17.87
CA GLY A 98 6.64 20.96 18.61
C GLY A 98 5.48 21.84 19.06
N ARG A 99 4.44 21.21 19.63
CA ARG A 99 3.32 21.92 20.27
C ARG A 99 3.73 22.44 21.65
N VAL A 100 3.05 23.48 22.12
CA VAL A 100 3.40 24.17 23.38
C VAL A 100 3.33 23.23 24.59
N ASN A 101 2.36 22.31 24.58
CA ASN A 101 2.12 21.37 25.67
C ASN A 101 2.83 20.01 25.51
N LYS A 102 3.65 19.86 24.46
CA LYS A 102 4.34 18.60 24.15
C LYS A 102 5.84 18.75 24.38
N THR A 103 6.49 17.63 24.69
CA THR A 103 7.94 17.58 24.92
C THR A 103 8.74 17.13 23.69
N TYR A 104 8.10 17.03 22.53
CA TYR A 104 8.68 16.45 21.32
C TYR A 104 8.23 17.20 20.06
N THR A 105 9.02 17.09 18.98
CA THR A 105 8.74 17.78 17.71
C THR A 105 7.75 17.00 16.82
N HIS A 106 7.10 17.70 15.88
CA HIS A 106 6.19 17.11 14.89
C HIS A 106 6.85 16.07 13.99
N GLN A 107 8.15 16.23 13.68
CA GLN A 107 8.92 15.25 12.92
C GLN A 107 9.04 13.92 13.69
N LEU A 108 9.24 13.98 15.01
CA LEU A 108 9.30 12.80 15.86
C LEU A 108 7.95 12.09 15.89
N GLU A 109 6.89 12.88 16.06
CA GLU A 109 5.50 12.44 16.06
C GLU A 109 5.13 11.74 14.75
N SER A 110 5.50 12.34 13.62
CA SER A 110 5.30 11.81 12.27
C SER A 110 6.06 10.50 12.04
N LEU A 111 7.31 10.40 12.51
CA LEU A 111 8.10 9.16 12.42
C LEU A 111 7.46 8.01 13.21
N VAL A 112 7.01 8.28 14.43
CA VAL A 112 6.30 7.28 15.25
C VAL A 112 4.96 6.90 14.60
N ALA A 113 4.20 7.87 14.09
CA ALA A 113 2.95 7.61 13.38
C ALA A 113 3.17 6.78 12.11
N MET A 114 4.25 7.03 11.36
CA MET A 114 4.63 6.22 10.20
C MET A 114 5.03 4.79 10.59
N ALA A 115 5.74 4.61 11.69
CA ALA A 115 6.10 3.30 12.19
C ALA A 115 4.85 2.50 12.61
N GLN A 116 3.92 3.16 13.30
CA GLN A 116 2.64 2.58 13.69
C GLN A 116 1.75 2.26 12.47
N ALA A 117 1.74 3.12 11.44
CA ALA A 117 1.07 2.85 10.16
C ALA A 117 1.66 1.64 9.41
N LYS A 118 2.92 1.27 9.68
CA LYS A 118 3.58 0.05 9.19
C LYS A 118 3.41 -1.15 10.13
N SER A 119 2.61 -1.02 11.19
CA SER A 119 2.36 -2.05 12.20
C SER A 119 3.62 -2.52 12.94
N LEU A 120 4.58 -1.61 13.15
CA LEU A 120 5.72 -1.86 14.03
C LEU A 120 5.27 -1.78 15.50
N ASP A 121 5.86 -2.60 16.35
CA ASP A 121 5.67 -2.54 17.80
C ASP A 121 6.38 -1.31 18.40
N ALA A 122 6.01 -0.96 19.64
CA ALA A 122 6.60 0.19 20.33
C ALA A 122 8.13 0.01 20.53
N ASP A 123 8.58 -1.22 20.79
CA ASP A 123 9.99 -1.54 20.99
C ASP A 123 10.83 -1.47 19.70
N ALA A 124 10.34 -1.95 18.55
CA ALA A 124 11.04 -1.74 17.29
C ALA A 124 10.98 -0.28 16.87
N THR A 125 9.88 0.43 17.13
CA THR A 125 9.78 1.87 16.84
C THR A 125 10.80 2.66 17.67
N ALA A 126 10.92 2.36 18.97
CA ALA A 126 11.93 2.94 19.85
C ALA A 126 13.36 2.67 19.36
N ARG A 127 13.65 1.43 18.94
CA ARG A 127 14.97 1.07 18.39
C ARG A 127 15.27 1.76 17.05
N LEU A 128 14.28 1.85 16.16
CA LEU A 128 14.43 2.48 14.84
C LEU A 128 14.62 3.99 14.95
N CYS A 129 13.84 4.65 15.81
CA CYS A 129 13.95 6.08 16.05
C CYS A 129 15.07 6.43 17.05
N GLN A 130 15.65 5.41 17.71
CA GLN A 130 16.65 5.51 18.79
C GLN A 130 16.17 6.33 20.00
N ILE A 131 14.90 6.21 20.37
CA ILE A 131 14.24 6.99 21.43
C ILE A 131 13.86 6.06 22.57
N ASN A 132 13.72 6.59 23.78
CA ASN A 132 13.15 5.86 24.90
C ASN A 132 11.71 5.37 24.55
N VAL A 133 11.42 4.12 24.90
CA VAL A 133 10.11 3.46 24.75
C VAL A 133 9.02 4.27 25.47
N GLU A 134 9.35 4.92 26.59
CA GLU A 134 8.42 5.80 27.31
C GLU A 134 7.96 6.99 26.45
N THR A 135 8.88 7.62 25.72
CA THR A 135 8.55 8.74 24.83
C THR A 135 7.70 8.26 23.66
N VAL A 136 8.01 7.09 23.09
CA VAL A 136 7.20 6.48 22.02
C VAL A 136 5.79 6.17 22.52
N SER A 137 5.65 5.62 23.73
CA SER A 137 4.36 5.30 24.34
C SER A 137 3.52 6.55 24.56
N LYS A 138 4.12 7.62 25.11
CA LYS A 138 3.45 8.93 25.25
C LYS A 138 2.99 9.48 23.90
N ILE A 139 3.83 9.40 22.86
CA ILE A 139 3.46 9.84 21.50
C ILE A 139 2.27 9.02 20.97
N LEU A 140 2.27 7.70 21.18
CA LEU A 140 1.18 6.83 20.73
C LEU A 140 -0.13 7.09 21.48
N GLU A 141 -0.07 7.36 22.79
CA GLU A 141 -1.21 7.78 23.60
C GLU A 141 -1.80 9.08 23.06
N ASP A 142 -0.96 10.10 22.85
CA ASP A 142 -1.37 11.38 22.27
C ASP A 142 -1.99 11.25 20.88
N LEU A 143 -1.41 10.40 20.03
CA LEU A 143 -1.92 10.12 18.68
C LEU A 143 -3.28 9.41 18.72
N SER A 144 -3.46 8.49 19.67
CA SER A 144 -4.73 7.78 19.88
C SER A 144 -5.82 8.71 20.41
N ALA A 145 -5.47 9.64 21.30
CA ALA A 145 -6.38 10.65 21.85
C ALA A 145 -6.81 11.68 20.80
N SER A 146 -5.90 12.06 19.89
CA SER A 146 -6.19 13.04 18.82
C SER A 146 -6.96 12.42 17.64
N GLY A 147 -6.83 11.12 17.39
CA GLY A 147 -7.44 10.45 16.22
C GLY A 147 -6.84 10.87 14.87
N GLU A 148 -5.71 11.60 14.89
CA GLU A 148 -5.10 12.24 13.71
C GLU A 148 -3.98 11.40 13.05
N VAL A 149 -3.91 10.10 13.35
CA VAL A 149 -2.86 9.20 12.85
C VAL A 149 -2.64 9.32 11.32
N ALA A 150 -3.71 9.43 10.53
CA ALA A 150 -3.62 9.54 9.08
C ALA A 150 -3.07 10.88 8.56
N ARG A 151 -3.23 11.98 9.34
CA ARG A 151 -2.64 13.30 9.02
C ARG A 151 -1.17 13.34 9.42
N VAL A 152 -0.86 12.77 10.58
CA VAL A 152 0.48 12.83 11.19
C VAL A 152 1.44 11.83 10.56
N ALA A 153 0.95 10.69 10.04
CA ALA A 153 1.77 9.69 9.37
C ALA A 153 2.35 10.14 8.02
N LEU A 154 2.19 11.40 7.58
CA LEU A 154 2.81 11.89 6.34
C LEU A 154 4.32 12.12 6.53
N PRO A 155 5.18 11.85 5.51
CA PRO A 155 6.61 12.15 5.60
C PRO A 155 6.89 13.63 5.90
N SER A 156 7.96 13.91 6.65
CA SER A 156 8.37 15.28 7.01
C SER A 156 8.81 16.11 5.80
N GLU A 157 8.86 17.43 5.93
CA GLU A 157 9.22 18.37 4.83
C GLU A 157 10.68 18.23 4.41
N SER A 158 11.50 17.74 5.33
CA SER A 158 12.90 17.37 5.13
C SER A 158 13.07 16.04 4.38
N ASP A 159 12.00 15.26 4.16
CA ASP A 159 12.10 13.96 3.48
C ASP A 159 12.41 14.15 1.98
N PRO A 160 13.47 13.50 1.45
CA PRO A 160 13.83 13.59 0.03
C PRO A 160 12.73 13.13 -0.93
N ILE A 161 11.73 12.35 -0.48
CA ILE A 161 10.59 11.92 -1.29
C ILE A 161 9.86 13.13 -1.88
N TRP A 162 9.64 14.19 -1.10
CA TRP A 162 8.93 15.38 -1.59
C TRP A 162 9.73 16.10 -2.67
N ARG A 163 11.03 16.29 -2.45
CA ARG A 163 11.93 16.88 -3.45
C ARG A 163 11.95 16.06 -4.73
N ARG A 164 11.98 14.73 -4.62
CA ARG A 164 11.92 13.82 -5.79
C ARG A 164 10.60 13.90 -6.55
N ILE A 165 9.48 14.15 -5.87
CA ILE A 165 8.17 14.34 -6.52
C ILE A 165 8.13 15.68 -7.28
N VAL A 166 8.63 16.74 -6.65
CA VAL A 166 8.70 18.08 -7.26
C VAL A 166 9.67 18.12 -8.45
N LEU A 167 10.77 17.36 -8.40
CA LEU A 167 11.72 17.20 -9.51
C LEU A 167 11.33 16.11 -10.53
N ASP A 168 10.10 15.60 -10.46
CA ASP A 168 9.54 14.58 -11.35
C ASP A 168 10.29 13.22 -11.41
N GLN A 169 11.15 12.95 -10.43
CA GLN A 169 11.85 11.67 -10.30
C GLN A 169 10.92 10.56 -9.79
N VAL A 170 9.88 10.93 -9.04
CA VAL A 170 8.87 10.01 -8.49
C VAL A 170 7.48 10.42 -8.95
N HIS A 171 6.82 9.54 -9.71
CA HIS A 171 5.48 9.79 -10.23
C HIS A 171 4.41 9.33 -9.25
N VAL A 172 3.71 10.29 -8.63
CA VAL A 172 2.53 10.00 -7.81
C VAL A 172 1.32 9.76 -8.73
N LYS A 173 0.90 8.51 -8.85
CA LYS A 173 -0.33 8.15 -9.59
C LYS A 173 -1.54 8.58 -8.78
N THR A 174 -2.12 9.74 -9.13
CA THR A 174 -3.35 10.24 -8.51
C THR A 174 -4.52 10.28 -9.50
N LYS A 175 -5.73 10.04 -8.99
CA LYS A 175 -6.98 10.28 -9.71
C LYS A 175 -7.53 11.69 -9.47
N SER A 176 -7.00 12.41 -8.49
CA SER A 176 -7.47 13.75 -8.13
C SER A 176 -6.94 14.81 -9.08
N LEU A 177 -7.85 15.58 -9.68
CA LEU A 177 -7.50 16.71 -10.56
C LEU A 177 -6.78 17.84 -9.81
N PRO A 178 -7.18 18.25 -8.59
CA PRO A 178 -6.51 19.32 -7.86
C PRO A 178 -5.02 19.04 -7.59
N LEU A 179 -4.67 17.81 -7.22
CA LEU A 179 -3.28 17.41 -7.00
C LEU A 179 -2.49 17.41 -8.31
N LYS A 180 -3.09 17.05 -9.45
CA LYS A 180 -2.41 17.12 -10.76
C LYS A 180 -2.07 18.55 -11.14
N LEU A 181 -3.01 19.48 -10.96
CA LEU A 181 -2.81 20.90 -11.26
C LEU A 181 -1.75 21.51 -10.35
N LEU A 182 -1.81 21.20 -9.05
CA LEU A 182 -0.81 21.65 -8.09
C LEU A 182 0.57 21.06 -8.41
N LEU A 183 0.68 19.77 -8.70
CA LEU A 183 1.94 19.16 -9.12
C LEU A 183 2.48 19.76 -10.42
N SER A 184 1.64 20.05 -11.42
CA SER A 184 2.10 20.73 -12.64
C SER A 184 2.62 22.13 -12.36
N LYS A 185 1.92 22.90 -11.52
CA LYS A 185 2.34 24.25 -11.12
C LYS A 185 3.67 24.21 -10.35
N LEU A 186 3.80 23.30 -9.39
CA LEU A 186 4.99 23.15 -8.57
C LEU A 186 6.20 22.63 -9.36
N LYS A 187 5.98 21.69 -10.28
CA LYS A 187 7.03 21.20 -11.19
C LYS A 187 7.53 22.30 -12.10
N LEU A 188 6.63 23.09 -12.69
CA LEU A 188 7.01 24.24 -13.51
C LEU A 188 7.83 25.25 -12.68
N ARG A 189 7.39 25.57 -11.46
CA ARG A 189 8.13 26.46 -10.56
C ARG A 189 9.51 25.92 -10.21
N ALA A 190 9.64 24.61 -9.95
CA ALA A 190 10.91 23.97 -9.63
C ALA A 190 11.84 23.79 -10.84
N MET A 191 11.30 23.72 -12.06
CA MET A 191 12.08 23.70 -13.30
C MET A 191 12.54 25.10 -13.70
N SER A 192 11.76 26.14 -13.36
CA SER A 192 12.09 27.54 -13.63
C SER A 192 12.94 28.20 -12.54
N GLY A 193 12.89 27.69 -11.31
CA GLY A 193 13.63 28.22 -10.16
C GLY A 193 15.02 27.59 -10.05
N THR A 194 16.06 28.41 -10.17
CA THR A 194 17.47 28.02 -9.98
C THR A 194 17.81 27.82 -8.49
N ASP A 195 16.98 28.33 -7.57
CA ASP A 195 17.27 28.43 -6.14
C ASP A 195 16.67 27.30 -5.28
N ALA A 196 17.48 26.81 -4.34
CA ALA A 196 17.08 25.78 -3.37
C ALA A 196 15.89 26.19 -2.48
N GLN A 197 15.67 27.50 -2.31
CA GLN A 197 14.54 28.03 -1.53
C GLN A 197 13.19 27.87 -2.25
N ASP A 198 13.14 28.02 -3.57
CA ASP A 198 11.90 27.84 -4.33
C ASP A 198 11.44 26.37 -4.32
N VAL A 199 12.39 25.44 -4.41
CA VAL A 199 12.11 24.01 -4.28
C VAL A 199 11.59 23.69 -2.87
N GLN A 200 12.18 24.29 -1.83
CA GLN A 200 11.72 24.09 -0.46
C GLN A 200 10.30 24.65 -0.27
N GLN A 201 10.01 25.84 -0.79
CA GLN A 201 8.67 26.44 -0.71
C GLN A 201 7.62 25.59 -1.45
N ALA A 202 7.99 25.01 -2.60
CA ALA A 202 7.14 24.07 -3.32
C ALA A 202 6.87 22.79 -2.51
N VAL A 203 7.86 22.27 -1.77
CA VAL A 203 7.68 21.13 -0.86
C VAL A 203 6.72 21.48 0.28
N LEU A 204 6.82 22.67 0.87
CA LEU A 204 5.90 23.14 1.91
C LEU A 204 4.46 23.30 1.38
N GLU A 205 4.28 23.88 0.20
CA GLU A 205 2.96 24.00 -0.47
C GLU A 205 2.38 22.61 -0.77
N LEU A 206 3.21 21.66 -1.20
CA LEU A 206 2.80 20.28 -1.46
C LEU A 206 2.35 19.57 -0.17
N ARG A 207 3.17 19.60 0.89
CA ARG A 207 2.82 18.94 2.15
C ARG A 207 1.59 19.57 2.79
N SER A 208 1.50 20.89 2.86
CA SER A 208 0.32 21.57 3.42
C SER A 208 -0.95 21.18 2.68
N PHE A 209 -0.90 21.04 1.35
CA PHE A 209 -2.01 20.52 0.56
C PHE A 209 -2.38 19.08 0.95
N PHE A 210 -1.40 18.20 1.14
CA PHE A 210 -1.64 16.82 1.59
C PHE A 210 -2.23 16.76 3.01
N VAL A 211 -1.77 17.61 3.93
CA VAL A 211 -2.29 17.68 5.30
C VAL A 211 -3.74 18.16 5.31
N GLN A 212 -4.06 19.23 4.57
CA GLN A 212 -5.42 19.75 4.45
C GLN A 212 -6.38 18.75 3.79
N ASN A 213 -5.89 18.01 2.78
CA ASN A 213 -6.69 17.06 2.01
C ASN A 213 -6.51 15.60 2.41
N ALA A 214 -5.91 15.32 3.58
CA ALA A 214 -5.53 13.97 4.02
C ALA A 214 -6.73 12.98 4.02
N GLN A 215 -7.94 13.47 4.31
CA GLN A 215 -9.15 12.65 4.30
C GLN A 215 -9.58 12.22 2.89
N ARG A 216 -9.33 13.06 1.87
CA ARG A 216 -9.66 12.79 0.46
C ARG A 216 -8.56 12.00 -0.25
N LEU A 217 -7.31 12.20 0.15
CA LEU A 217 -6.11 11.63 -0.47
C LEU A 217 -5.59 10.38 0.25
N LYS A 218 -6.44 9.63 0.97
CA LYS A 218 -6.01 8.46 1.77
C LYS A 218 -5.18 7.44 0.97
N GLN A 219 -5.51 7.23 -0.29
CA GLN A 219 -4.78 6.29 -1.16
C GLN A 219 -3.40 6.83 -1.50
N GLU A 220 -3.31 8.10 -1.84
CA GLU A 220 -2.06 8.79 -2.15
C GLU A 220 -1.16 8.93 -0.91
N CYS A 221 -1.72 9.27 0.25
CA CYS A 221 -1.01 9.27 1.53
C CYS A 221 -0.48 7.86 1.86
N ALA A 222 -1.26 6.80 1.61
CA ALA A 222 -0.83 5.42 1.82
C ALA A 222 0.29 4.98 0.85
N LEU A 223 0.38 5.59 -0.34
CA LEU A 223 1.49 5.37 -1.27
C LEU A 223 2.77 6.05 -0.78
N LEU A 224 2.67 7.29 -0.27
CA LEU A 224 3.81 8.05 0.22
C LEU A 224 4.42 7.45 1.50
N THR A 225 3.58 6.91 2.38
CA THR A 225 4.01 6.27 3.65
C THR A 225 4.54 4.84 3.47
N GLY A 226 4.35 4.25 2.29
CA GLY A 226 4.65 2.84 2.05
C GLY A 226 3.74 1.86 2.80
N ALA A 227 2.69 2.33 3.49
CA ALA A 227 1.78 1.51 4.28
C ALA A 227 1.02 0.47 3.42
N GLN A 228 0.85 0.73 2.12
CA GLN A 228 0.32 -0.25 1.16
C GLN A 228 1.18 -1.53 1.07
N LYS A 229 2.49 -1.45 1.31
CA LYS A 229 3.40 -2.62 1.24
C LYS A 229 3.31 -3.49 2.49
N ALA A 230 2.97 -2.90 3.65
CA ALA A 230 2.77 -3.61 4.92
C ALA A 230 1.34 -4.16 5.05
N ALA A 231 0.31 -3.39 4.68
CA ALA A 231 -1.07 -3.89 4.68
C ALA A 231 -1.34 -4.95 3.59
N SER A 232 -0.51 -5.00 2.55
CA SER A 232 -0.51 -6.10 1.57
C SER A 232 0.34 -7.30 1.97
N SER A 233 1.23 -7.19 2.97
CA SER A 233 2.02 -8.34 3.46
C SER A 233 1.29 -9.14 4.54
N THR A 234 0.50 -8.52 5.42
CA THR A 234 -0.29 -9.24 6.45
C THR A 234 -1.63 -9.79 5.96
N LYS A 235 -2.10 -9.39 4.77
CA LYS A 235 -3.23 -10.02 4.06
C LYS A 235 -2.81 -10.92 2.89
N ALA A 236 -1.51 -11.19 2.73
CA ALA A 236 -0.99 -12.17 1.79
C ALA A 236 -0.87 -13.57 2.41
N THR A 237 -1.94 -14.10 3.02
CA THR A 237 -2.22 -15.52 2.83
C THR A 237 -2.52 -15.69 1.34
N ALA A 238 -1.57 -16.29 0.65
CA ALA A 238 -1.54 -16.56 -0.78
C ALA A 238 -2.92 -16.85 -1.41
N ALA A 239 -3.51 -15.84 -2.04
CA ALA A 239 -4.24 -16.11 -3.27
C ALA A 239 -3.15 -16.29 -4.34
N PRO A 240 -3.01 -17.47 -4.97
CA PRO A 240 -2.07 -17.61 -6.06
C PRO A 240 -2.48 -16.57 -7.10
N SER A 241 -1.54 -15.69 -7.47
CA SER A 241 -1.69 -14.90 -8.67
C SER A 241 -1.87 -15.92 -9.79
N ARG A 242 -3.12 -16.17 -10.19
CA ARG A 242 -3.48 -17.05 -11.29
C ARG A 242 -2.76 -16.45 -12.49
N LYS A 243 -1.57 -16.97 -12.80
CA LYS A 243 -0.80 -16.62 -13.98
C LYS A 243 -1.78 -16.81 -15.12
N LEU A 244 -2.22 -15.71 -15.71
CA LEU A 244 -3.18 -15.75 -16.79
C LEU A 244 -2.52 -16.51 -17.94
N VAL A 245 -2.93 -17.75 -18.15
CA VAL A 245 -2.29 -18.64 -19.13
C VAL A 245 -2.92 -18.34 -20.49
N LEU A 246 -2.07 -18.17 -21.50
CA LEU A 246 -2.50 -18.15 -22.89
C LEU A 246 -2.72 -19.59 -23.34
N PRO A 247 -3.93 -19.98 -23.77
CA PRO A 247 -4.17 -21.33 -24.25
C PRO A 247 -3.25 -21.71 -25.43
N GLY A 248 -2.81 -22.97 -25.45
CA GLY A 248 -2.00 -23.53 -26.53
C GLY A 248 -2.73 -23.50 -27.88
N THR A 249 -1.97 -23.64 -28.97
CA THR A 249 -2.48 -23.60 -30.36
C THR A 249 -3.44 -24.74 -30.69
N GLN A 250 -3.40 -25.84 -29.94
CA GLN A 250 -4.30 -26.98 -30.10
C GLN A 250 -5.61 -26.85 -29.31
N ASN A 251 -5.78 -25.76 -28.56
CA ASN A 251 -6.98 -25.57 -27.74
C ASN A 251 -8.19 -25.19 -28.61
N LYS A 252 -9.30 -25.94 -28.48
CA LYS A 252 -10.55 -25.74 -29.20
C LYS A 252 -11.20 -24.38 -28.93
N ILE A 253 -10.85 -23.71 -27.82
CA ILE A 253 -11.33 -22.36 -27.48
C ILE A 253 -10.98 -21.36 -28.57
N TRP A 254 -9.79 -21.46 -29.17
CA TRP A 254 -9.43 -20.58 -30.28
C TRP A 254 -10.36 -20.80 -31.47
N GLN A 255 -10.67 -22.06 -31.78
CA GLN A 255 -11.60 -22.43 -32.85
C GLN A 255 -13.02 -21.92 -32.55
N HIS A 256 -13.47 -22.00 -31.30
CA HIS A 256 -14.78 -21.51 -30.86
C HIS A 256 -14.89 -19.98 -30.89
N ILE A 257 -13.81 -19.26 -30.55
CA ILE A 257 -13.73 -17.80 -30.64
C ILE A 257 -13.77 -17.34 -32.11
N ILE A 258 -12.98 -17.98 -32.98
CA ILE A 258 -12.87 -17.60 -34.40
C ILE A 258 -14.15 -17.90 -35.17
N ALA A 259 -14.77 -19.06 -34.92
CA ALA A 259 -16.04 -19.43 -35.52
C ALA A 259 -17.23 -18.59 -34.98
N GLY A 260 -16.99 -17.73 -33.99
CA GLY A 260 -18.00 -16.89 -33.35
C GLY A 260 -19.04 -17.67 -32.53
N ARG A 261 -18.73 -18.91 -32.13
CA ARG A 261 -19.53 -19.69 -31.17
C ARG A 261 -19.30 -19.20 -29.73
N LEU A 262 -18.12 -18.66 -29.46
CA LEU A 262 -17.79 -17.98 -28.21
C LEU A 262 -17.60 -16.47 -28.46
N VAL A 263 -18.56 -15.67 -28.01
CA VAL A 263 -18.46 -14.21 -28.10
C VAL A 263 -17.57 -13.72 -26.96
N VAL A 264 -16.37 -13.25 -27.28
CA VAL A 264 -15.51 -12.56 -26.32
C VAL A 264 -16.03 -11.13 -26.16
N PRO A 265 -16.56 -10.73 -24.99
CA PRO A 265 -17.00 -9.36 -24.76
C PRO A 265 -15.75 -8.46 -24.76
N SER A 266 -15.51 -7.78 -25.87
CA SER A 266 -14.34 -6.96 -26.11
C SER A 266 -14.74 -5.58 -26.62
N ASP A 267 -14.39 -4.56 -25.84
CA ASP A 267 -14.48 -3.14 -26.25
C ASP A 267 -13.32 -2.76 -27.20
N ASN A 268 -12.36 -3.68 -27.39
CA ASN A 268 -11.17 -3.46 -28.21
C ASN A 268 -11.48 -3.62 -29.71
N LEU A 269 -11.57 -2.48 -30.41
CA LEU A 269 -11.83 -2.41 -31.86
C LEU A 269 -10.80 -3.19 -32.71
N PRO A 270 -9.48 -3.08 -32.48
CA PRO A 270 -8.46 -3.90 -33.15
C PRO A 270 -8.73 -5.41 -33.09
N LEU A 271 -9.18 -5.94 -31.95
CA LEU A 271 -9.50 -7.35 -31.81
C LEU A 271 -10.73 -7.75 -32.64
N ARG A 272 -11.77 -6.90 -32.67
CA ARG A 272 -12.98 -7.16 -33.48
C ARG A 272 -12.66 -7.16 -34.98
N LEU A 273 -11.84 -6.23 -35.44
CA LEU A 273 -11.40 -6.15 -36.84
C LEU A 273 -10.50 -7.33 -37.23
N MET A 274 -9.67 -7.81 -36.31
CA MET A 274 -8.84 -8.99 -36.56
C MET A 274 -9.69 -10.26 -36.63
N LEU A 275 -10.64 -10.45 -35.69
CA LEU A 275 -11.57 -11.58 -35.73
C LEU A 275 -12.44 -11.57 -37.00
N SER A 276 -12.90 -10.40 -37.46
CA SER A 276 -13.68 -10.31 -38.70
C SER A 276 -12.86 -10.66 -39.95
N LYS A 277 -11.55 -10.38 -39.97
CA LYS A 277 -10.65 -10.78 -41.06
C LYS A 277 -10.31 -12.26 -41.04
N LEU A 278 -10.26 -12.87 -39.86
CA LEU A 278 -9.79 -14.25 -39.68
C LEU A 278 -10.92 -15.29 -39.74
N ARG A 279 -12.16 -14.89 -39.46
CA ARG A 279 -13.35 -15.75 -39.58
C ARG A 279 -13.56 -16.36 -40.97
N PRO A 280 -13.57 -15.59 -42.08
CA PRO A 280 -13.76 -16.18 -43.41
C PRO A 280 -12.60 -17.11 -43.81
N ARG A 281 -11.37 -16.81 -43.38
CA ARG A 281 -10.19 -17.66 -43.63
C ARG A 281 -10.23 -18.97 -42.85
N PHE A 282 -10.87 -18.97 -41.69
CA PHE A 282 -11.06 -20.15 -40.85
C PHE A 282 -12.20 -21.05 -41.35
N GLU A 283 -13.29 -20.47 -41.87
CA GLU A 283 -14.45 -21.20 -42.40
C GLU A 283 -14.14 -21.93 -43.72
N VAL A 284 -13.34 -21.32 -44.60
CA VAL A 284 -12.98 -21.87 -45.93
C VAL A 284 -11.70 -22.72 -45.90
N GLY A 285 -10.82 -22.53 -44.90
CA GLY A 285 -9.49 -23.14 -44.85
C GLY A 285 -9.43 -24.62 -44.42
N SER A 286 -8.45 -25.34 -44.96
CA SER A 286 -8.03 -26.68 -44.52
C SER A 286 -7.47 -26.67 -43.08
N THR A 287 -7.23 -27.85 -42.50
CA THR A 287 -6.72 -28.01 -41.12
C THR A 287 -5.44 -27.22 -40.84
N GLU A 288 -4.55 -27.10 -41.82
CA GLU A 288 -3.31 -26.32 -41.74
C GLU A 288 -3.56 -24.81 -41.71
N ILE A 289 -4.50 -24.32 -42.52
CA ILE A 289 -4.91 -22.91 -42.55
C ILE A 289 -5.60 -22.54 -41.24
N ARG A 290 -6.37 -23.46 -40.63
CA ARG A 290 -6.98 -23.24 -39.32
C ARG A 290 -5.93 -23.12 -38.22
N GLN A 291 -4.86 -23.91 -38.26
CA GLN A 291 -3.77 -23.80 -37.29
C GLN A 291 -2.95 -22.51 -37.44
N SER A 292 -2.74 -22.03 -38.67
CA SER A 292 -2.05 -20.75 -38.91
C SER A 292 -2.88 -19.55 -38.43
N VAL A 293 -4.19 -19.56 -38.67
CA VAL A 293 -5.13 -18.53 -38.16
C VAL A 293 -5.17 -18.50 -36.62
N VAL A 294 -5.15 -19.66 -35.97
CA VAL A 294 -5.08 -19.76 -34.50
C VAL A 294 -3.74 -19.23 -33.97
N SER A 295 -2.63 -19.49 -34.65
CA SER A 295 -1.32 -18.95 -34.30
C SER A 295 -1.29 -17.42 -34.43
N GLU A 296 -1.90 -16.88 -35.49
CA GLU A 296 -1.99 -15.43 -35.76
C GLU A 296 -2.75 -14.69 -34.64
N ILE A 297 -3.87 -15.25 -34.19
CA ILE A 297 -4.64 -14.70 -33.05
C ILE A 297 -3.84 -14.80 -31.76
N ARG A 298 -3.19 -15.93 -31.51
CA ARG A 298 -2.37 -16.11 -30.31
C ARG A 298 -1.22 -15.10 -30.27
N GLN A 299 -0.56 -14.84 -31.40
CA GLN A 299 0.50 -13.85 -31.51
C GLN A 299 -0.02 -12.43 -31.28
N PHE A 300 -1.23 -12.13 -31.75
CA PHE A 300 -1.90 -10.87 -31.46
C PHE A 300 -2.20 -10.70 -29.96
N PHE A 301 -2.72 -11.73 -29.30
CA PHE A 301 -2.94 -11.72 -27.84
C PHE A 301 -1.63 -11.60 -27.06
N TYR A 302 -0.53 -12.18 -27.54
CA TYR A 302 0.79 -12.04 -26.93
C TYR A 302 1.30 -10.59 -27.03
N LYS A 303 1.22 -9.97 -28.22
CA LYS A 303 1.65 -8.59 -28.46
C LYS A 303 0.77 -7.56 -27.74
N ASN A 304 -0.52 -7.85 -27.57
CA ASN A 304 -1.50 -6.94 -27.00
C ASN A 304 -1.98 -7.36 -25.58
N ALA A 305 -1.21 -8.17 -24.86
CA ALA A 305 -1.61 -8.72 -23.55
C ALA A 305 -1.98 -7.65 -22.50
N ARG A 306 -1.41 -6.44 -22.60
CA ARG A 306 -1.69 -5.32 -21.69
C ARG A 306 -3.07 -4.69 -21.93
N SER A 307 -3.50 -4.58 -23.18
CA SER A 307 -4.80 -4.02 -23.55
C SER A 307 -5.92 -5.07 -23.55
N LEU A 308 -5.58 -6.35 -23.68
CA LEU A 308 -6.53 -7.47 -23.75
C LEU A 308 -6.70 -8.22 -22.42
N LYS A 309 -6.43 -7.57 -21.29
CA LYS A 309 -6.44 -8.23 -19.98
C LYS A 309 -7.83 -8.77 -19.60
N ARG A 310 -8.91 -8.06 -19.95
CA ARG A 310 -10.29 -8.46 -19.62
C ARG A 310 -10.71 -9.68 -20.44
N GLU A 311 -10.33 -9.68 -21.69
CA GLU A 311 -10.55 -10.73 -22.68
C GLU A 311 -9.75 -11.98 -22.31
N LEU A 312 -8.52 -11.81 -21.82
CA LEU A 312 -7.66 -12.89 -21.40
C LEU A 312 -8.11 -13.51 -20.06
N ILE A 313 -8.71 -12.70 -19.17
CA ILE A 313 -9.43 -13.20 -17.97
C ILE A 313 -10.64 -14.03 -18.40
N PHE A 314 -11.45 -13.54 -19.34
CA PHE A 314 -12.62 -14.26 -19.85
C PHE A 314 -12.21 -15.58 -20.51
N ILE A 315 -11.18 -15.57 -21.36
CA ILE A 315 -10.63 -16.77 -21.99
C ILE A 315 -10.15 -17.77 -20.92
N ASN A 316 -9.48 -17.32 -19.86
CA ASN A 316 -9.06 -18.22 -18.77
C ASN A 316 -10.23 -18.77 -17.94
N GLN A 317 -11.31 -18.00 -17.77
CA GLN A 317 -12.54 -18.49 -17.14
C GLN A 317 -13.22 -19.55 -18.00
N VAL A 318 -13.28 -19.34 -19.32
CA VAL A 318 -13.82 -20.32 -20.26
C VAL A 318 -12.92 -21.55 -20.36
N LEU A 319 -11.59 -21.39 -20.35
CA LEU A 319 -10.65 -22.51 -20.23
C LEU A 319 -10.91 -23.33 -18.99
N SER A 320 -11.10 -22.67 -17.85
CA SER A 320 -11.37 -23.38 -16.60
C SER A 320 -12.69 -24.14 -16.67
N ARG A 321 -13.69 -23.62 -17.40
CA ARG A 321 -14.97 -24.31 -17.64
C ARG A 321 -14.86 -25.46 -18.64
N GLU A 322 -14.07 -25.29 -19.71
CA GLU A 322 -13.84 -26.35 -20.70
C GLU A 322 -12.91 -27.44 -20.19
N THR A 323 -11.92 -27.15 -19.34
CA THR A 323 -11.12 -28.20 -18.67
C THR A 323 -11.99 -28.99 -17.69
N ILE A 324 -12.97 -28.36 -17.03
CA ILE A 324 -13.98 -29.05 -16.22
C ILE A 324 -14.89 -29.93 -17.12
N SER A 325 -15.27 -29.45 -18.31
CA SER A 325 -16.03 -30.23 -19.30
C SER A 325 -15.22 -31.33 -19.98
N ALA A 326 -13.90 -31.22 -20.09
CA ALA A 326 -13.04 -32.23 -20.69
C ALA A 326 -12.78 -33.42 -19.76
N ILE A 327 -13.02 -33.25 -18.45
CA ILE A 327 -12.91 -34.31 -17.43
C ILE A 327 -14.22 -35.14 -17.35
N SER A 328 -15.32 -34.69 -17.98
CA SER A 328 -16.55 -35.49 -18.08
C SER A 328 -17.27 -35.22 -19.42
N PRO A 329 -17.24 -36.17 -20.38
CA PRO A 329 -17.95 -36.04 -21.64
C PRO A 329 -19.43 -36.38 -21.40
N GLY A 330 -20.19 -35.41 -20.90
CA GLY A 330 -21.60 -35.56 -20.58
C GLY A 330 -21.96 -34.60 -19.48
N GLY A 331 -22.79 -33.61 -19.79
CA GLY A 331 -23.16 -32.57 -18.86
C GLY A 331 -23.91 -33.12 -17.66
N GLU A 332 -23.18 -33.38 -16.56
CA GLU A 332 -23.60 -33.31 -15.17
C GLU A 332 -22.34 -33.55 -14.33
N LEU A 333 -22.08 -32.68 -13.35
CA LEU A 333 -20.96 -32.83 -12.42
C LEU A 333 -21.16 -34.11 -11.58
N SER A 334 -20.66 -35.25 -12.04
CA SER A 334 -20.69 -36.49 -11.26
C SER A 334 -19.64 -36.40 -10.15
N LEU A 335 -20.07 -35.92 -8.98
CA LEU A 335 -19.29 -36.01 -7.75
C LEU A 335 -18.95 -37.48 -7.45
N PRO A 336 -17.74 -37.77 -6.93
CA PRO A 336 -17.36 -39.10 -6.49
C PRO A 336 -18.40 -39.71 -5.56
N ASP A 337 -18.61 -41.03 -5.66
CA ASP A 337 -19.60 -41.73 -4.86
C ASP A 337 -19.39 -41.56 -3.36
N ALA A 338 -20.47 -41.73 -2.59
CA ALA A 338 -20.46 -41.46 -1.15
C ALA A 338 -19.46 -42.34 -0.37
N ASP A 339 -19.10 -43.49 -0.93
CA ASP A 339 -18.13 -44.43 -0.37
C ASP A 339 -16.68 -44.14 -0.82
N HIS A 340 -16.45 -43.11 -1.65
CA HIS A 340 -15.12 -42.77 -2.09
C HIS A 340 -14.28 -42.26 -0.90
N GLY A 341 -13.10 -42.86 -0.71
CA GLY A 341 -12.19 -42.58 0.42
C GLY A 341 -11.67 -41.14 0.49
N ILE A 342 -12.03 -40.28 -0.46
CA ILE A 342 -11.74 -38.85 -0.42
C ILE A 342 -12.60 -38.17 0.64
N TRP A 343 -13.88 -38.55 0.75
CA TRP A 343 -14.79 -37.94 1.72
C TRP A 343 -14.38 -38.27 3.16
N SER A 344 -13.94 -39.50 3.43
CA SER A 344 -13.39 -39.88 4.73
C SER A 344 -12.05 -39.18 5.01
N ARG A 345 -11.17 -39.00 4.01
CA ARG A 345 -9.91 -38.25 4.17
C ARG A 345 -10.11 -36.75 4.44
N ILE A 346 -11.11 -36.13 3.79
CA ILE A 346 -11.49 -34.73 4.05
C ILE A 346 -12.00 -34.54 5.48
N LEU A 347 -12.75 -35.54 5.99
CA LEU A 347 -13.25 -35.55 7.36
C LEU A 347 -12.11 -35.79 8.38
N ARG A 348 -11.09 -36.58 8.04
CA ARG A 348 -9.93 -36.92 8.90
C ARG A 348 -8.73 -35.97 8.79
N GLU A 349 -8.92 -34.79 8.19
CA GLU A 349 -7.90 -33.72 8.04
C GLU A 349 -6.71 -33.99 7.10
N GLU A 350 -6.76 -35.00 6.25
CA GLU A 350 -5.73 -35.21 5.20
C GLU A 350 -5.98 -34.31 3.97
N GLY A 351 -5.98 -33.00 4.18
CA GLY A 351 -6.15 -32.03 3.09
C GLY A 351 -6.94 -30.82 3.50
N PHE A 352 -6.23 -29.72 3.73
CA PHE A 352 -6.85 -28.41 3.84
C PHE A 352 -7.58 -28.08 2.52
N LEU A 353 -8.91 -28.06 2.58
CA LEU A 353 -9.75 -27.53 1.50
C LEU A 353 -9.88 -26.02 1.70
N PRO A 354 -9.28 -25.18 0.84
CA PRO A 354 -9.38 -23.73 0.97
C PRO A 354 -10.79 -23.29 0.58
N GLY A 355 -11.71 -23.30 1.55
CA GLY A 355 -13.05 -22.77 1.37
C GLY A 355 -13.19 -21.38 1.96
N ASN A 356 -13.74 -20.42 1.21
CA ASN A 356 -14.07 -19.09 1.74
C ASN A 356 -15.48 -19.05 2.39
N GLN A 357 -16.27 -20.10 2.21
CA GLN A 357 -17.66 -20.13 2.65
C GLN A 357 -17.80 -20.58 4.10
N MET A 358 -18.37 -19.71 4.94
CA MET A 358 -18.58 -19.97 6.36
C MET A 358 -19.52 -21.16 6.61
N ALA A 359 -20.57 -21.31 5.79
CA ALA A 359 -21.54 -22.42 5.90
C ALA A 359 -20.86 -23.79 5.72
N TYR A 360 -19.92 -23.89 4.78
CA TYR A 360 -19.13 -25.10 4.55
C TYR A 360 -18.20 -25.40 5.74
N LYS A 361 -17.52 -24.38 6.28
CA LYS A 361 -16.63 -24.55 7.45
C LYS A 361 -17.38 -24.99 8.70
N LEU A 362 -18.56 -24.43 8.93
CA LEU A 362 -19.43 -24.81 10.05
C LEU A 362 -19.98 -26.22 9.90
N LEU A 363 -20.37 -26.61 8.68
CA LEU A 363 -20.82 -27.97 8.40
C LEU A 363 -19.67 -28.97 8.56
N LEU A 364 -18.48 -28.66 8.05
CA LEU A 364 -17.29 -29.48 8.26
C LEU A 364 -16.93 -29.61 9.74
N SER A 365 -16.95 -28.52 10.52
CA SER A 365 -16.62 -28.60 11.94
C SER A 365 -17.64 -29.46 12.69
N GLN A 366 -18.94 -29.30 12.41
CA GLN A 366 -20.00 -30.12 13.02
C GLN A 366 -19.88 -31.60 12.64
N LEU A 367 -19.63 -31.91 11.36
CA LEU A 367 -19.44 -33.29 10.90
C LEU A 367 -18.17 -33.89 11.48
N ARG A 368 -17.08 -33.12 11.58
CA ARG A 368 -15.84 -33.55 12.24
C ARG A 368 -16.06 -33.86 13.71
N THR A 369 -16.68 -32.96 14.47
CA THR A 369 -16.96 -33.22 15.89
C THR A 369 -17.77 -34.51 16.06
N ARG A 370 -18.75 -34.78 15.19
CA ARG A 370 -19.53 -36.02 15.23
C ARG A 370 -18.72 -37.27 14.87
N VAL A 371 -17.84 -37.18 13.88
CA VAL A 371 -16.95 -38.28 13.46
C VAL A 371 -15.87 -38.55 14.51
N PHE A 372 -15.32 -37.51 15.14
CA PHE A 372 -14.35 -37.66 16.23
C PHE A 372 -14.98 -38.16 17.53
N SER A 373 -16.24 -37.80 17.82
CA SER A 373 -16.96 -38.27 19.02
C SER A 373 -17.57 -39.66 18.89
N SER A 374 -17.83 -40.14 17.67
CA SER A 374 -18.35 -41.49 17.40
C SER A 374 -17.43 -42.18 16.41
N ASN A 375 -16.52 -43.02 16.92
CA ASN A 375 -15.46 -43.69 16.14
C ASN A 375 -16.01 -44.86 15.30
N ASP A 376 -17.22 -44.74 14.75
CA ASP A 376 -17.96 -45.78 14.05
C ASP A 376 -17.90 -45.58 12.54
N LEU A 377 -17.63 -46.65 11.77
CA LEU A 377 -17.57 -46.60 10.30
C LEU A 377 -18.90 -46.13 9.66
N ASN A 378 -20.02 -46.31 10.35
CA ASN A 378 -21.35 -45.90 9.87
C ASN A 378 -21.59 -44.39 10.01
N THR A 379 -21.02 -43.75 11.03
CA THR A 379 -21.16 -42.30 11.24
C THR A 379 -20.29 -41.53 10.25
N GLU A 380 -19.13 -42.09 9.87
CA GLU A 380 -18.28 -41.58 8.78
C GLU A 380 -19.00 -41.62 7.42
N ARG A 381 -19.68 -42.73 7.08
CA ARG A 381 -20.47 -42.83 5.85
C ARG A 381 -21.62 -41.83 5.82
N SER A 382 -22.35 -41.67 6.93
CA SER A 382 -23.44 -40.69 7.03
C SER A 382 -22.92 -39.25 6.90
N ALA A 383 -21.76 -38.94 7.49
CA ALA A 383 -21.12 -37.64 7.36
C ALA A 383 -20.64 -37.37 5.92
N ALA A 384 -20.06 -38.38 5.25
CA ALA A 384 -19.67 -38.31 3.84
C ALA A 384 -20.86 -38.07 2.91
N GLN A 385 -21.99 -38.75 3.15
CA GLN A 385 -23.23 -38.53 2.40
C GLN A 385 -23.78 -37.11 2.56
N LYS A 386 -23.77 -36.57 3.80
CA LYS A 386 -24.19 -35.18 4.08
C LYS A 386 -23.27 -34.15 3.44
N LEU A 387 -21.97 -34.41 3.42
CA LEU A 387 -20.99 -33.58 2.75
C LEU A 387 -21.24 -33.59 1.23
N ARG A 388 -21.43 -34.76 0.62
CA ARG A 388 -21.77 -34.91 -0.81
C ARG A 388 -23.07 -34.18 -1.16
N SER A 389 -24.14 -34.33 -0.36
CA SER A 389 -25.40 -33.61 -0.62
C SER A 389 -25.24 -32.10 -0.54
N PHE A 390 -24.39 -31.61 0.37
CA PHE A 390 -24.09 -30.19 0.48
C PHE A 390 -23.31 -29.69 -0.74
N PHE A 391 -22.36 -30.48 -1.26
CA PHE A 391 -21.65 -30.18 -2.50
C PHE A 391 -22.58 -30.21 -3.73
N LEU A 392 -23.53 -31.14 -3.81
CA LEU A 392 -24.55 -31.19 -4.87
C LEU A 392 -25.45 -29.95 -4.86
N GLN A 393 -25.88 -29.51 -3.68
CA GLN A 393 -26.75 -28.33 -3.56
C GLN A 393 -26.01 -27.02 -3.87
N ASN A 394 -24.70 -26.96 -3.61
CA ASN A 394 -23.91 -25.73 -3.70
C ASN A 394 -22.84 -25.74 -4.80
N GLN A 395 -23.04 -26.54 -5.86
CA GLN A 395 -22.07 -26.69 -6.95
C GLN A 395 -21.69 -25.37 -7.64
N ARG A 396 -22.63 -24.43 -7.72
CA ARG A 396 -22.42 -23.10 -8.34
C ARG A 396 -21.59 -22.15 -7.48
N LEU A 397 -21.51 -22.41 -6.18
CA LEU A 397 -20.87 -21.51 -5.22
C LEU A 397 -19.50 -22.04 -4.81
N MET A 398 -19.29 -23.36 -4.82
CA MET A 398 -18.07 -24.03 -4.34
C MET A 398 -17.18 -24.54 -5.47
N HIS A 399 -16.87 -23.69 -6.45
CA HIS A 399 -16.11 -24.09 -7.64
C HIS A 399 -14.65 -24.45 -7.35
N ASP A 400 -13.99 -23.75 -6.42
CA ASP A 400 -12.58 -23.97 -6.09
C ASP A 400 -12.41 -25.23 -5.23
N GLU A 401 -13.37 -25.48 -4.35
CA GLU A 401 -13.44 -26.64 -3.47
C GLU A 401 -13.80 -27.90 -4.27
N LEU A 402 -14.75 -27.82 -5.20
CA LEU A 402 -15.07 -28.90 -6.13
C LEU A 402 -13.88 -29.29 -7.00
N ARG A 403 -13.14 -28.29 -7.50
CA ARG A 403 -11.92 -28.53 -8.29
C ARG A 403 -10.88 -29.31 -7.48
N PHE A 404 -10.67 -28.94 -6.22
CA PHE A 404 -9.71 -29.63 -5.35
C PHE A 404 -10.15 -31.06 -5.03
N VAL A 405 -11.46 -31.27 -4.78
CA VAL A 405 -12.01 -32.61 -4.56
C VAL A 405 -11.82 -33.48 -5.79
N LEU A 406 -12.08 -32.95 -6.99
CA LEU A 406 -11.92 -33.69 -8.25
C LEU A 406 -10.45 -33.95 -8.60
N GLU A 407 -9.55 -32.98 -8.39
CA GLU A 407 -8.11 -33.15 -8.64
C GLU A 407 -7.48 -34.21 -7.72
N ARG A 408 -7.99 -34.34 -6.50
CA ARG A 408 -7.58 -35.43 -5.60
C ARG A 408 -8.30 -36.75 -5.87
N ALA A 409 -9.48 -36.69 -6.48
CA ALA A 409 -10.17 -37.89 -6.95
C ALA A 409 -9.48 -38.56 -8.12
N SER A 410 -8.94 -37.77 -9.06
CA SER A 410 -8.23 -38.30 -10.23
C SER A 410 -6.81 -38.81 -9.93
N ASN A 411 -6.26 -38.47 -8.75
CA ASN A 411 -4.92 -38.88 -8.31
C ASN A 411 -4.94 -40.12 -7.38
N GLN A 412 -6.09 -40.79 -7.27
CA GLN A 412 -6.25 -42.14 -6.72
C GLN A 412 -6.67 -43.07 -7.85
#